data_AF-A0A7V4P118-F1
#
_entry.id   AF-A0A7V4P118-F1
#
_cell.length_a   1.000
_cell.length_b   1.000
_cell.length_c   1.000
_cell.angle_alpha   90.00
_cell.angle_beta   90.00
_cell.angle_gamma   90.00
#
_symmetry.space_group_name_H-M   'P 1'
#
loop_
_entity.id
_entity.type
_entity.pdbx_description
1 polymer ?
#
loop_
_entity_poly.entity_id
_entity_poly.type
_entity_poly.pdbx_seq_one_letter_code
_entity_poly.pdbx_strand_id
1 'polypeptide(L)'
;MSAKRQLVLSAIGAGILIAAIVQATFRSPFLTGLERIVAEPWGVVTLIDLYAGIFVIWAWIWVREPNRLVALGWLALLIGLGNLATMAYLMLAAARRLRAARLFASSSSGA
;
A
#
# COMPACT_ATOMS: atom_id res chain seq x y z
N MET A 1 11.90 -2.56 -13.65
CA MET A 1 12.43 -2.22 -12.31
C MET A 1 12.77 -3.50 -11.55
N SER A 2 13.94 -3.63 -10.93
CA SER A 2 14.29 -4.84 -10.19
C SER A 2 13.46 -4.99 -8.91
N ALA A 3 13.07 -6.21 -8.55
CA ALA A 3 12.22 -6.47 -7.37
C ALA A 3 12.83 -5.94 -6.06
N LYS A 4 14.17 -5.89 -5.96
CA LYS A 4 14.88 -5.26 -4.84
C LYS A 4 14.61 -3.75 -4.77
N ARG A 5 14.66 -3.03 -5.90
CA ARG A 5 14.35 -1.58 -5.93
C ARG A 5 12.90 -1.32 -5.53
N GLN A 6 11.96 -2.14 -6.01
CA GLN A 6 10.54 -2.04 -5.62
C GLN A 6 10.36 -2.16 -4.10
N LEU A 7 11.02 -3.14 -3.48
CA LEU A 7 10.96 -3.38 -2.04
C LEU A 7 11.46 -2.16 -1.25
N VAL A 8 12.64 -1.65 -1.60
CA VAL A 8 13.26 -0.50 -0.92
C VAL A 8 12.38 0.75 -1.03
N LEU A 9 11.89 1.07 -2.23
CA LEU A 9 11.03 2.24 -2.43
C LEU A 9 9.73 2.15 -1.64
N SER A 10 9.09 0.97 -1.61
CA SER A 10 7.85 0.77 -0.87
C SER A 10 8.07 0.85 0.65
N ALA A 11 9.20 0.33 1.14
CA ALA A 11 9.56 0.39 2.55
C ALA A 11 9.87 1.82 3.02
N ILE A 12 10.60 2.61 2.21
CA ILE A 12 10.86 4.02 2.48
C ILE A 12 9.55 4.81 2.53
N GLY A 13 8.69 4.63 1.52
CA GLY A 13 7.38 5.28 1.49
C GLY A 13 6.52 4.96 2.71
N ALA A 14 6.50 3.69 3.12
CA ALA A 14 5.79 3.26 4.33
C ALA A 14 6.37 3.90 5.59
N GLY A 15 7.70 3.95 5.71
CA GLY A 15 8.37 4.58 6.85
C GLY A 15 8.04 6.07 6.98
N ILE A 16 8.05 6.80 5.86
CA ILE A 16 7.68 8.22 5.83
C ILE A 16 6.22 8.41 6.27
N LEU A 17 5.30 7.61 5.72
CA LEU A 17 3.89 7.73 6.03
C LEU A 17 3.58 7.35 7.49
N ILE A 18 4.21 6.29 8.01
CA ILE A 18 4.11 5.92 9.43
C ILE A 18 4.61 7.07 10.31
N ALA A 19 5.77 7.65 10.00
CA ALA A 19 6.31 8.76 10.77
C ALA A 19 5.36 9.98 10.77
N ALA A 20 4.76 10.30 9.63
CA ALA A 20 3.77 11.37 9.52
C ALA A 20 2.50 11.08 10.34
N ILE A 21 1.97 9.85 10.28
CA ILE A 21 0.79 9.43 11.07
C ILE A 21 1.08 9.51 12.57
N VAL A 22 2.23 9.01 13.01
CA VAL A 22 2.66 9.06 14.40
C VAL A 22 2.78 10.51 14.86
N GLN A 23 3.46 11.37 14.09
CA GLN A 23 3.59 12.79 14.40
C GLN A 23 2.22 13.49 14.48
N ALA A 24 1.31 13.22 13.55
CA ALA A 24 -0.02 13.82 13.53
C ALA A 24 -0.86 13.38 14.74
N THR A 25 -0.80 12.09 15.09
CA THR A 25 -1.54 11.50 16.21
C THR A 25 -1.10 12.11 17.55
N PHE A 26 0.19 12.44 17.70
CA PHE A 26 0.68 13.16 18.89
C PHE A 26 0.20 14.61 18.98
N ARG A 27 -0.19 15.24 17.86
CA ARG A 27 -0.64 16.65 17.83
C ARG A 27 -2.15 16.79 17.96
N SER A 28 -2.91 15.84 17.42
CA SER A 28 -4.37 15.88 17.42
C SER A 28 -4.95 14.46 17.34
N PRO A 29 -6.08 14.20 18.02
CA PRO A 29 -6.88 13.02 17.73
C PRO A 29 -7.30 12.98 16.26
N PHE A 30 -7.44 11.76 15.73
CA PHE A 30 -7.79 11.52 14.33
C PHE A 30 -9.11 12.19 13.93
N LEU A 31 -10.17 12.03 14.74
CA LEU A 31 -11.50 12.57 14.42
C LEU A 31 -11.49 14.10 14.33
N THR A 32 -10.83 14.79 15.26
CA THR A 32 -10.69 16.25 15.23
C THR A 32 -9.86 16.72 14.02
N GLY A 33 -8.84 15.94 13.63
CA GLY A 33 -8.09 16.20 12.40
C GLY A 33 -8.97 16.05 11.16
N LEU A 34 -9.79 15.01 11.11
CA LEU A 34 -10.71 14.73 10.02
C LEU A 34 -11.79 15.82 9.89
N GLU A 35 -12.37 16.28 11.01
CA GLU A 35 -13.32 17.40 11.00
C GLU A 35 -12.73 18.66 10.36
N ARG A 36 -11.47 18.98 10.65
CA ARG A 36 -10.76 20.12 10.03
C ARG A 36 -10.52 19.92 8.54
N ILE A 37 -10.18 18.70 8.12
CA ILE A 37 -10.00 18.37 6.70
C ILE A 37 -11.32 18.52 5.95
N VAL A 38 -12.43 18.02 6.50
CA VAL A 38 -13.74 18.10 5.84
C VAL A 38 -14.29 19.53 5.81
N ALA A 39 -13.94 20.36 6.80
CA ALA A 39 -14.31 21.78 6.82
C ALA A 39 -13.57 22.62 5.76
N GLU A 40 -12.39 22.18 5.32
CA GLU A 40 -11.61 22.84 4.28
C GLU A 40 -11.99 22.29 2.89
N PRO A 41 -12.45 23.12 1.93
CA PRO A 41 -12.85 22.65 0.60
C PRO A 41 -11.79 21.81 -0.12
N TRP A 42 -10.51 22.22 -0.05
CA TRP A 42 -9.42 21.44 -0.62
C TRP A 42 -9.12 20.15 0.15
N GLY A 43 -9.45 20.11 1.44
CA GLY A 43 -9.35 18.89 2.24
C GLY A 43 -10.34 17.82 1.75
N VAL A 44 -11.55 18.21 1.35
CA VAL A 44 -12.50 17.29 0.71
C VAL A 44 -11.98 16.81 -0.65
N VAL A 45 -11.41 17.69 -1.47
CA VAL A 45 -10.83 17.31 -2.78
C VAL A 45 -9.68 16.30 -2.61
N THR A 46 -8.81 16.50 -1.63
CA THR A 46 -7.70 15.56 -1.35
C THR A 46 -8.19 14.21 -0.82
N LEU A 47 -9.28 14.18 -0.03
CA LEU A 47 -9.92 12.92 0.36
C LEU A 47 -10.49 12.17 -0.85
N ILE A 48 -11.18 12.87 -1.75
CA ILE A 48 -11.71 12.28 -2.99
C ILE A 48 -10.57 11.70 -3.83
N ASP A 49 -9.50 12.48 -4.04
CA ASP A 49 -8.31 12.04 -4.78
C ASP A 49 -7.66 10.79 -4.16
N LEU A 50 -7.49 10.77 -2.83
CA LEU A 50 -6.98 9.62 -2.09
C LEU A 50 -7.82 8.36 -2.32
N TYR A 51 -9.14 8.45 -2.17
CA TYR A 51 -10.02 7.29 -2.31
C TYR A 51 -10.20 6.85 -3.76
N ALA A 52 -10.17 7.78 -4.72
CA ALA A 52 -10.11 7.44 -6.14
C ALA A 52 -8.83 6.66 -6.46
N GLY A 53 -7.69 7.10 -5.94
CA GLY A 53 -6.41 6.39 -6.04
C GLY A 53 -6.46 4.99 -5.42
N ILE A 54 -7.03 4.86 -4.21
CA ILE A 54 -7.26 3.56 -3.54
C ILE A 54 -8.11 2.64 -4.41
N PHE A 55 -9.20 3.14 -4.99
CA PHE A 55 -10.07 2.36 -5.85
C PHE A 55 -9.34 1.84 -7.09
N VAL A 56 -8.56 2.70 -7.75
CA VAL A 56 -7.75 2.31 -8.92
C VAL A 56 -6.73 1.23 -8.54
N ILE A 57 -6.03 1.38 -7.42
CA ILE A 57 -5.09 0.37 -6.92
C ILE A 57 -5.81 -0.94 -6.60
N TRP A 58 -6.96 -0.88 -5.94
CA TRP A 58 -7.73 -2.07 -5.64
C TRP A 58 -8.21 -2.78 -6.92
N ALA A 59 -8.71 -2.05 -7.90
CA ALA A 59 -9.12 -2.62 -9.20
C ALA A 59 -7.94 -3.32 -9.88
N TRP A 60 -6.74 -2.74 -9.80
CA TRP A 60 -5.53 -3.38 -10.28
C TRP A 60 -5.18 -4.67 -9.49
N ILE A 61 -5.30 -4.66 -8.16
CA ILE A 61 -5.13 -5.87 -7.33
C ILE A 61 -6.14 -6.94 -7.72
N TRP A 62 -7.40 -6.57 -7.93
CA TRP A 62 -8.49 -7.45 -8.32
C TRP A 62 -8.20 -8.20 -9.61
N VAL A 63 -7.57 -7.55 -10.59
CA VAL A 63 -7.17 -8.19 -11.85
C VAL A 63 -5.98 -9.13 -11.67
N ARG A 64 -5.06 -8.84 -10.75
CA ARG A 64 -3.83 -9.62 -10.58
C ARG A 64 -3.93 -10.79 -9.60
N GLU A 65 -4.79 -10.69 -8.60
CA GLU A 65 -4.95 -11.75 -7.61
C GLU A 65 -5.89 -12.84 -8.13
N PRO A 66 -5.45 -14.10 -8.21
CA PRO A 66 -6.31 -15.20 -8.63
C PRO A 66 -7.41 -15.49 -7.60
N ASN A 67 -7.14 -15.21 -6.31
CA ASN A 67 -8.09 -15.42 -5.24
C ASN A 67 -8.88 -14.13 -4.97
N ARG A 68 -10.18 -14.16 -5.30
CA ARG A 68 -11.10 -13.03 -5.10
C ARG A 68 -11.28 -12.64 -3.64
N LEU A 69 -11.24 -13.60 -2.71
CA LEU A 69 -11.33 -13.31 -1.27
C LEU A 69 -10.09 -12.54 -0.79
N VAL A 70 -8.90 -12.87 -1.31
CA VAL A 70 -7.67 -12.11 -1.01
C VAL A 70 -7.78 -10.69 -1.57
N ALA A 71 -8.31 -10.54 -2.79
CA ALA A 71 -8.53 -9.21 -3.37
C ALA A 71 -9.56 -8.36 -2.58
N LEU A 72 -10.62 -8.98 -2.03
CA LEU A 72 -11.56 -8.32 -1.12
C LEU A 72 -10.89 -7.95 0.21
N GLY A 73 -10.04 -8.82 0.76
CA GLY A 73 -9.27 -8.51 1.96
C GLY A 73 -8.38 -7.27 1.76
N TRP A 74 -7.77 -7.13 0.58
CA TRP A 74 -7.01 -5.93 0.24
C TRP A 74 -7.87 -4.67 0.12
N LEU A 75 -9.14 -4.76 -0.31
CA LEU A 75 -10.05 -3.61 -0.29
C LEU A 75 -10.23 -3.07 1.12
N ALA A 76 -10.54 -3.95 2.08
CA ALA A 76 -10.75 -3.58 3.47
C ALA A 76 -9.48 -2.93 4.06
N LEU A 77 -8.31 -3.51 3.77
CA LEU A 77 -7.03 -2.95 4.19
C LEU A 77 -6.76 -1.59 3.53
N LEU A 78 -7.06 -1.41 2.25
CA LEU A 78 -6.84 -0.14 1.56
C LEU A 78 -7.76 0.97 2.08
N ILE A 79 -9.03 0.68 2.37
CA ILE A 79 -9.94 1.67 2.95
C ILE A 79 -9.48 2.06 4.36
N GLY A 80 -9.02 1.11 5.18
CA GLY A 80 -8.61 1.38 6.56
C GLY A 80 -7.21 1.97 6.73
N LEU A 81 -6.23 1.50 5.96
CA LEU A 81 -4.81 1.87 6.08
C LEU A 81 -4.33 2.81 4.96
N GLY A 82 -5.15 3.05 3.95
CA GLY A 82 -4.79 3.86 2.79
C GLY A 82 -3.54 3.34 2.07
N ASN A 83 -2.62 4.25 1.78
CA ASN A 83 -1.40 3.93 1.04
C ASN A 83 -0.41 3.02 1.80
N LEU A 84 -0.56 2.83 3.11
CA LEU A 84 0.22 1.81 3.83
C LEU A 84 -0.12 0.41 3.32
N ALA A 85 -1.39 0.12 3.03
CA ALA A 85 -1.79 -1.15 2.43
C ALA A 85 -1.27 -1.29 0.99
N THR A 86 -1.26 -0.21 0.21
CA THR A 86 -0.62 -0.20 -1.13
C THR A 86 0.85 -0.58 -1.04
N MET A 87 1.60 0.05 -0.13
CA MET A 87 3.02 -0.24 0.07
C MET A 87 3.24 -1.68 0.54
N ALA A 88 2.43 -2.17 1.48
CA ALA A 88 2.48 -3.57 1.94
C ALA A 88 2.22 -4.56 0.79
N TYR A 89 1.23 -4.29 -0.07
CA TYR A 89 0.96 -5.11 -1.25
C TYR A 89 2.14 -5.15 -2.21
N LEU A 90 2.76 -3.99 -2.48
CA LEU A 90 3.93 -3.91 -3.35
C LEU A 90 5.12 -4.67 -2.79
N MET A 91 5.37 -4.60 -1.47
CA MET A 91 6.41 -5.38 -0.81
C MET A 91 6.14 -6.88 -0.91
N LEU A 92 4.90 -7.32 -0.69
CA LEU A 92 4.50 -8.72 -0.85
C LEU A 92 4.71 -9.21 -2.28
N ALA A 93 4.30 -8.43 -3.27
CA ALA A 93 4.49 -8.75 -4.68
C ALA A 93 5.99 -8.83 -5.05
N ALA A 94 6.82 -7.94 -4.51
CA ALA A 94 8.28 -7.99 -4.69
C ALA A 94 8.90 -9.24 -4.06
N ALA A 95 8.48 -9.59 -2.84
CA ALA A 95 8.97 -10.79 -2.13
C ALA A 95 8.61 -12.08 -2.88
N ARG A 96 7.38 -12.20 -3.39
CA ARG A 96 6.95 -13.35 -4.22
C ARG A 96 7.84 -13.51 -5.45
N ARG A 97 8.19 -12.42 -6.14
CA ARG A 97 9.08 -12.43 -7.32
C ARG A 97 10.51 -12.85 -6.96
N LEU A 98 11.07 -12.31 -5.88
CA LEU A 98 12.42 -12.67 -5.43
C LEU A 98 12.51 -14.14 -5.03
N ARG A 99 11.48 -14.67 -4.36
CA ARG A 99 11.41 -16.09 -3.99
C ARG A 99 11.40 -16.99 -5.22
N ALA A 100 10.56 -16.69 -6.21
CA ALA A 100 10.51 -17.45 -7.46
C ALA A 100 11.86 -17.46 -8.17
N ALA A 101 12.52 -16.31 -8.31
CA ALA A 101 13.83 -16.20 -8.97
C ALA A 101 14.92 -17.03 -8.26
N ARG A 102 14.90 -17.08 -6.91
CA ARG A 102 15.84 -17.90 -6.14
C ARG A 102 15.64 -19.39 -6.35
N LEU A 103 14.39 -19.85 -6.45
CA LEU A 103 14.07 -21.26 -6.66
C LEU A 103 14.55 -21.76 -8.03
N PHE A 104 14.38 -20.94 -9.08
CA PHE A 104 14.89 -21.29 -10.42
C PHE A 104 16.42 -21.35 -10.46
N ALA A 105 17.10 -20.43 -9.76
CA ALA A 105 18.56 -20.44 -9.69
C ALA A 105 19.13 -21.68 -8.97
N SER A 106 18.44 -22.20 -7.95
CA SER A 106 18.89 -23.42 -7.26
C SER A 106 18.65 -24.70 -8.07
N SER A 107 17.63 -24.75 -8.94
CA SER A 107 17.41 -25.91 -9.81
C SER A 107 18.42 -26.01 -10.96
N SER A 108 18.96 -24.88 -11.42
CA SER A 108 19.95 -24.85 -12.52
C SER A 108 21.39 -25.11 -12.06
N SER A 109 21.70 -25.01 -10.76
CA SER A 109 23.04 -25.27 -10.23
C SER A 109 23.24 -26.70 -9.72
N GLY A 110 22.17 -27.50 -9.69
CA GLY A 110 22.18 -28.91 -9.26
C GLY A 110 22.07 -29.92 -10.41
N ALA A 111 22.12 -29.44 -11.66
CA ALA A 111 22.19 -30.22 -12.89
C ALA A 111 23.53 -29.93 -13.58
#